data_AF-A0A811UHK2-F1
#
_entry.id   AF-A0A811UHK2-F1
#
_cell.length_a   1.000
_cell.length_b   1.000
_cell.length_c   1.000
_cell.angle_alpha   90.00
_cell.angle_beta   90.00
_cell.angle_gamma   90.00
#
_symmetry.space_group_name_H-M   'P 1'
#
loop_
_entity.id
_entity.type
_entity.pdbx_description
1 polymer ?
#
loop_
_entity_poly.entity_id
_entity_poly.type
_entity_poly.pdbx_seq_one_letter_code
_entity_poly.pdbx_strand_id
1 'polypeptide(L)' 'MSQNEILSLFTVLLVLVVVCVNLSAASFCPCDLSQKGQICGSNGITYKNRCEFECTQKDYKKLGRTLNIAKTGPC' A
#
# COMPACT_ATOMS: atom_id res chain seq x y z
N MET A 1 14.45 0.13 42.05
CA MET A 1 13.70 0.43 40.81
C MET A 1 12.32 0.92 41.25
N SER A 2 12.00 2.20 41.08
CA SER A 2 10.77 2.79 41.65
C SER A 2 9.54 2.41 40.83
N GLN A 3 8.38 2.34 41.50
CA GLN A 3 7.10 1.94 40.89
C GLN A 3 6.69 2.83 39.70
N ASN A 4 7.15 4.09 39.70
CA ASN A 4 6.95 5.06 38.63
C ASN A 4 7.70 4.70 37.34
N GLU A 5 8.89 4.10 37.44
CA GLU A 5 9.69 3.69 36.27
C GLU A 5 9.04 2.50 35.56
N ILE A 6 8.47 1.56 36.34
CA ILE A 6 7.76 0.40 35.83
C ILE A 6 6.47 0.83 35.11
N LEU A 7 5.72 1.78 35.68
CA LEU A 7 4.51 2.33 35.06
C LEU A 7 4.83 3.07 33.74
N SER A 8 5.94 3.80 33.71
CA SER A 8 6.44 4.49 32.50
C SER A 8 6.81 3.51 31.37
N LEU A 9 7.42 2.37 31.71
CA LEU A 9 7.75 1.35 30.70
C LEU A 9 6.50 0.73 30.08
N PHE A 10 5.47 0.42 30.88
CA PHE A 10 4.22 -0.15 30.36
C PHE A 10 3.45 0.81 29.45
N THR A 11 3.44 2.11 29.78
CA THR A 11 2.80 3.12 28.93
C THR A 11 3.53 3.31 27.61
N VAL A 12 4.87 3.36 27.61
CA VAL A 12 5.68 3.44 26.39
C VAL A 12 5.47 2.20 25.51
N LEU A 13 5.43 1.00 26.10
CA LEU A 13 5.17 -0.23 25.36
C LEU A 13 3.77 -0.23 24.73
N LEU A 14 2.74 0.19 25.47
CA LEU A 14 1.37 0.33 24.95
C LEU A 14 1.30 1.33 23.79
N VAL A 15 1.94 2.49 23.94
CA VAL A 15 2.02 3.51 22.88
C VAL A 15 2.73 2.95 21.65
N LEU A 16 3.84 2.23 21.82
CA LEU A 16 4.57 1.61 20.72
C LEU A 16 3.70 0.59 19.97
N VAL A 17 3.01 -0.29 20.70
CA VAL A 17 2.08 -1.28 20.09
C VAL A 17 0.95 -0.58 19.33
N VAL A 18 0.34 0.46 19.92
CA VAL A 18 -0.71 1.25 19.26
C VAL A 18 -0.19 1.90 17.98
N VAL A 19 1.00 2.52 17.99
CA VAL A 19 1.58 3.10 16.77
C VAL A 19 1.86 2.03 15.72
N CYS A 20 2.39 0.88 16.11
CA CYS A 20 2.69 -0.23 15.21
C CYS A 20 1.45 -0.77 14.47
N VAL A 21 0.33 -0.95 15.18
CA VAL A 21 -0.92 -1.46 14.55
C VAL A 21 -1.55 -0.45 13.60
N ASN A 22 -1.33 0.85 13.83
CA ASN A 22 -1.85 1.90 12.95
C ASN A 22 -0.99 2.09 11.68
N LEU A 23 0.25 1.60 11.67
CA LEU A 23 1.18 1.77 10.55
C LEU A 23 1.07 0.66 9.49
N SER A 24 0.45 -0.48 9.81
CA SER A 24 0.37 -1.61 8.88
C SER A 24 -0.72 -1.40 7.82
N ALA A 25 -0.40 -0.63 6.78
CA ALA A 25 -1.22 -0.47 5.58
C ALA A 25 -0.46 -0.86 4.31
N ALA A 26 0.24 -2.01 4.32
CA ALA A 26 0.73 -2.60 3.09
C ALA A 26 -0.42 -3.38 2.42
N SER A 27 -0.92 -2.88 1.29
CA SER A 27 -1.89 -3.62 0.46
C SER A 27 -1.21 -4.84 -0.15
N PHE A 28 -1.55 -6.04 0.31
CA PHE A 28 -1.11 -7.28 -0.33
C PHE A 28 -1.84 -7.48 -1.67
N CYS A 29 -1.08 -7.54 -2.76
CA CYS A 29 -1.58 -7.82 -4.11
C CYS A 29 -0.70 -8.87 -4.81
N PRO A 30 -1.09 -10.15 -4.76
CA PRO A 30 -0.41 -11.18 -5.53
C PRO A 30 -0.77 -11.02 -7.02
N CYS A 31 0.24 -10.79 -7.86
CA CYS A 31 0.11 -10.76 -9.31
C CYS A 31 1.21 -11.62 -9.94
N ASP A 32 0.86 -12.44 -10.92
CA ASP A 32 1.86 -13.08 -11.78
C ASP A 32 2.45 -12.05 -12.74
N LEU A 33 3.73 -11.72 -12.54
CA LEU A 33 4.45 -10.75 -13.38
C LEU A 33 4.89 -11.34 -14.73
N SER A 34 4.71 -12.65 -14.93
CA SER A 34 5.00 -13.33 -16.19
C SER A 34 3.94 -13.05 -17.25
N GLN A 35 2.74 -12.61 -16.83
CA GLN A 35 1.66 -12.26 -17.74
C GLN A 35 2.03 -11.06 -18.60
N LYS A 36 1.86 -11.23 -19.91
CA LYS A 36 2.04 -10.16 -20.90
C LYS A 36 0.75 -9.36 -21.06
N GLY A 37 0.89 -8.09 -21.39
CA GLY A 37 -0.25 -7.19 -21.64
C GLY A 37 -0.05 -5.86 -20.97
N GLN A 38 1.03 -5.16 -21.34
CA GLN A 38 1.36 -3.86 -20.76
C GLN A 38 0.22 -2.87 -20.99
N ILE A 39 0.03 -1.97 -20.03
CA ILE A 39 -0.99 -0.92 -20.11
C ILE A 39 -0.44 0.40 -19.57
N CYS A 40 -0.85 1.48 -20.20
CA CYS A 40 -0.51 2.83 -19.77
C CYS A 40 -1.61 3.34 -18.85
N GLY A 41 -1.24 3.73 -17.64
CA GLY A 41 -2.13 4.43 -16.72
C GLY A 41 -2.30 5.91 -17.08
N SER A 42 -3.40 6.49 -16.64
CA SER A 42 -3.67 7.95 -16.72
C SER A 42 -2.65 8.80 -15.94
N ASN A 43 -1.82 8.18 -15.11
CA ASN A 43 -0.68 8.77 -14.43
C ASN A 43 0.63 8.72 -15.25
N GLY A 44 0.60 8.23 -16.49
CA GLY A 44 1.78 8.09 -17.35
C GLY A 44 2.70 6.93 -17.00
N ILE A 45 2.28 6.00 -16.13
CA ILE A 45 3.05 4.82 -15.75
C ILE A 45 2.64 3.63 -16.61
N THR A 46 3.63 2.90 -17.14
CA THR A 46 3.42 1.60 -17.79
C THR A 46 3.40 0.49 -16.76
N TYR A 47 2.29 -0.24 -16.68
CA TYR A 47 2.14 -1.45 -15.87
C TYR A 47 2.42 -2.68 -16.71
N LYS A 48 3.08 -3.70 -16.16
CA LYS A 48 3.47 -4.93 -16.89
C LYS A 48 2.26 -5.71 -17.37
N ASN A 49 1.20 -5.71 -16.57
CA ASN A 49 -0.07 -6.33 -16.88
C ASN A 49 -1.23 -5.63 -16.16
N ARG A 50 -2.45 -6.11 -16.47
CA ARG A 50 -3.69 -5.64 -15.86
C ARG A 50 -3.74 -5.81 -14.34
N CYS A 51 -3.23 -6.92 -13.81
CA CYS A 51 -3.25 -7.17 -12.36
C CYS A 51 -2.45 -6.11 -11.60
N GLU A 52 -1.25 -5.77 -12.08
CA GLU A 52 -0.39 -4.76 -11.46
C GLU A 52 -1.07 -3.37 -11.44
N PHE A 53 -1.73 -2.99 -12.54
CA PHE A 53 -2.51 -1.77 -12.61
C PHE A 53 -3.69 -1.77 -11.64
N GLU A 54 -4.45 -2.86 -11.60
CA GLU A 54 -5.63 -2.98 -10.73
C GLU A 54 -5.25 -2.95 -9.25
N CYS A 55 -4.09 -3.51 -8.90
CA CYS A 55 -3.55 -3.36 -7.56
C CYS A 55 -3.31 -1.88 -7.21
N THR A 56 -2.56 -1.19 -8.08
CA THR A 56 -2.28 0.23 -7.87
C THR A 56 -3.57 1.07 -7.85
N GLN A 57 -4.56 0.69 -8.68
CA GLN A 57 -5.85 1.34 -8.70
C GLN A 57 -6.60 1.19 -7.37
N LYS A 58 -6.50 0.05 -6.69
CA LYS A 58 -7.10 -0.13 -5.34
C LYS A 58 -6.47 0.83 -4.33
N ASP A 59 -5.16 1.04 -4.39
CA ASP A 59 -4.48 1.99 -3.49
C ASP A 59 -4.88 3.43 -3.80
N TYR A 60 -5.03 3.80 -5.07
CA TYR A 60 -5.58 5.09 -5.45
C TYR A 60 -7.00 5.29 -4.89
N LYS A 61 -7.87 4.27 -4.99
CA LYS A 61 -9.24 4.33 -4.43
C LYS A 61 -9.25 4.53 -2.92
N LYS A 62 -8.36 3.87 -2.17
CA LYS A 62 -8.22 4.06 -0.71
C LYS A 62 -7.82 5.50 -0.34
N LEU A 63 -7.08 6.16 -1.23
CA LEU A 63 -6.66 7.56 -1.08
C LEU A 63 -7.68 8.57 -1.65
N GLY A 64 -8.85 8.13 -2.11
CA GLY A 64 -9.85 8.99 -2.75
C GLY A 64 -9.41 9.53 -4.12
N ARG A 65 -8.45 8.86 -4.77
CA ARG A 65 -7.94 9.20 -6.11
C ARG A 65 -8.46 8.22 -7.16
N THR A 66 -8.45 8.64 -8.42
CA THR A 66 -8.84 7.80 -9.55
C THR A 66 -7.65 7.51 -10.43
N LEU A 67 -7.48 6.24 -10.80
CA LEU A 67 -6.50 5.78 -11.79
C LEU A 67 -7.24 5.02 -12.88
N ASN A 68 -7.29 5.59 -14.08
CA ASN A 68 -7.89 5.00 -15.28
C ASN A 68 -6.81 4.48 -16.24
N ILE A 69 -7.20 3.57 -17.13
CA ILE A 69 -6.35 3.14 -18.25
C ILE A 69 -6.37 4.23 -19.31
N ALA A 70 -5.20 4.72 -19.71
CA ALA A 70 -5.05 5.70 -20.79
C ALA A 70 -5.03 5.03 -22.17
N LYS A 71 -4.20 3.99 -22.33
CA LYS A 71 -4.12 3.16 -23.54
C LYS A 71 -3.62 1.74 -23.21
N THR A 72 -3.96 0.79 -24.07
CA THR A 72 -3.31 -0.53 -24.08
C THR A 72 -1.90 -0.39 -24.66
N GLY A 73 -0.95 -1.18 -24.15
CA GLY A 73 0.47 -1.04 -24.45
C GLY A 73 1.20 -0.06 -23.52
N PRO A 74 2.50 0.16 -23.73
CA PRO A 74 3.28 1.10 -22.92
C PRO A 74 2.79 2.54 -23.12
N CYS A 75 2.96 3.36 -22.08
CA CYS A 75 3.07 4.81 -22.23
C CYS A 75 4.28 5.08 -23.14
#